data_AF-A0A7X6I5K8-F1
#
_entry.id   AF-A0A7X6I5K8-F1
#
_cell.length_a   1.000
_cell.length_b   1.000
_cell.length_c   1.000
_cell.angle_alpha   90.00
_cell.angle_beta   90.00
_cell.angle_gamma   90.00
#
_symmetry.space_group_name_H-M   'P 1'
#
loop_
_entity.id
_entity.type
_entity.pdbx_description
1 polymer ?
#
loop_
_entity_poly.entity_id
_entity_poly.type
_entity_poly.pdbx_seq_one_letter_code
_entity_poly.pdbx_strand_id
1 'polypeptide(L)'
;MTLYAVDPQALKDTVAATLGALARRIDLKWGEVTVVVAPADYLAAARLLKESPGCQFEQLVDLCGVDYSEYRMGGYEGPRFCVVSHLLSVSLNQRVRLKVFAADDDVPVVDSVTGLWNSANWFEREAFDLYGIVFEGHADLRRILTDYGFVGHPFRKDFPTEGHVEMRYDPERRRVIYQTVTIEPREIIPRVIREDKYGGLQ
;
A
#
# COMPACT_ATOMS: atom_id res chain seq x y z
N MET A 1 -5.87 -12.96 -33.10
CA MET A 1 -5.47 -13.37 -31.74
C MET A 1 -5.37 -12.11 -30.92
N THR A 2 -6.25 -11.92 -29.93
CA THR A 2 -6.06 -10.85 -28.96
C THR A 2 -4.78 -11.15 -28.17
N LEU A 3 -3.90 -10.16 -28.02
CA LEU A 3 -2.67 -10.27 -27.20
C LEU A 3 -2.98 -10.53 -25.72
N TYR A 4 -4.25 -10.37 -25.31
CA TYR A 4 -4.73 -10.50 -23.95
C TYR A 4 -5.81 -11.58 -23.84
N ALA A 5 -5.77 -12.34 -22.74
CA ALA A 5 -6.80 -13.33 -22.39
C ALA A 5 -8.13 -12.67 -21.96
N VAL A 6 -8.05 -11.45 -21.41
CA VAL A 6 -9.19 -10.59 -21.07
C VAL A 6 -8.90 -9.21 -21.63
N ASP A 7 -9.90 -8.58 -22.28
CA ASP A 7 -9.76 -7.20 -22.79
C ASP A 7 -9.71 -6.20 -21.62
N PRO A 8 -8.57 -5.50 -21.41
CA PRO A 8 -8.43 -4.56 -20.30
C PRO A 8 -9.39 -3.37 -20.38
N GLN A 9 -9.82 -2.98 -21.59
CA GLN A 9 -10.78 -1.89 -21.77
C GLN A 9 -12.19 -2.33 -21.37
N ALA A 10 -12.61 -3.53 -21.77
CA ALA A 10 -13.88 -4.11 -21.34
C ALA A 10 -13.94 -4.31 -19.81
N LEU A 11 -12.82 -4.70 -19.19
CA LEU A 11 -12.71 -4.78 -17.73
C LEU A 11 -12.89 -3.41 -17.08
N LYS A 12 -12.22 -2.38 -17.59
CA LYS A 12 -12.36 -1.01 -17.11
C LYS A 12 -13.82 -0.56 -17.13
N ASP A 13 -14.52 -0.81 -18.23
CA ASP A 13 -15.92 -0.40 -18.41
C ASP A 13 -16.86 -1.19 -17.48
N THR A 14 -16.60 -2.49 -17.27
CA THR A 14 -17.35 -3.33 -16.33
C THR A 14 -17.18 -2.85 -14.89
N VAL A 15 -15.95 -2.53 -14.50
CA VAL A 15 -15.63 -2.01 -13.17
C VAL A 15 -16.23 -0.61 -12.96
N ALA A 16 -16.20 0.24 -13.99
CA ALA A 16 -16.86 1.54 -13.96
C ALA A 16 -18.37 1.42 -13.79
N ALA A 17 -19.02 0.50 -14.51
CA ALA A 17 -20.45 0.24 -14.38
C ALA A 17 -20.82 -0.33 -13.00
N THR A 18 -19.97 -1.19 -12.44
CA THR A 18 -20.20 -1.86 -11.15
C THR A 18 -20.05 -0.90 -9.97
N LEU A 19 -18.99 -0.07 -9.97
CA LEU A 19 -18.72 0.86 -8.88
C LEU A 19 -19.49 2.17 -8.99
N GLY A 20 -19.83 2.59 -10.21
CA GLY A 20 -20.58 3.82 -10.46
C GLY A 20 -19.96 5.03 -9.74
N ALA A 21 -20.75 5.66 -8.86
CA ALA A 21 -20.34 6.84 -8.11
C ALA A 21 -19.27 6.59 -7.03
N LEU A 22 -19.01 5.33 -6.65
CA LEU A 22 -18.01 4.98 -5.63
C LEU A 22 -16.58 5.10 -6.16
N ALA A 23 -16.40 4.99 -7.49
CA ALA A 23 -15.10 5.15 -8.12
C ALA A 23 -14.78 6.63 -8.32
N ARG A 24 -13.73 7.13 -7.67
CA ARG A 24 -13.21 8.49 -7.87
C ARG A 24 -12.43 8.61 -9.16
N ARG A 25 -11.68 7.56 -9.50
CA ARG A 25 -10.84 7.53 -10.69
C ARG A 25 -10.63 6.09 -11.13
N ILE A 26 -10.65 5.86 -12.44
CA ILE A 26 -10.33 4.55 -13.04
C ILE A 26 -9.33 4.77 -14.17
N ASP A 27 -8.10 4.30 -13.97
CA ASP A 27 -7.04 4.34 -14.95
C ASP A 27 -6.84 2.98 -15.60
N LEU A 28 -6.53 2.98 -16.90
CA LEU A 28 -5.97 1.83 -17.60
C LEU A 28 -4.57 2.22 -18.06
N LYS A 29 -3.55 1.57 -17.51
CA LYS A 29 -2.15 1.80 -17.89
C LYS A 29 -1.43 0.47 -18.03
N TRP A 30 -0.68 0.31 -19.12
CA TRP A 30 0.08 -0.91 -19.41
C TRP A 30 -0.72 -2.21 -19.32
N GLY A 31 -2.02 -2.16 -19.65
CA GLY A 31 -2.92 -3.31 -19.58
C GLY A 31 -3.47 -3.62 -18.18
N GLU A 32 -3.19 -2.79 -17.17
CA GLU A 32 -3.72 -2.95 -15.81
C GLU A 32 -4.77 -1.90 -15.48
N VAL A 33 -5.90 -2.35 -14.94
CA VAL A 33 -6.96 -1.48 -14.43
C VAL A 33 -6.69 -1.12 -12.98
N THR A 34 -6.60 0.17 -12.69
CA THR A 34 -6.47 0.70 -11.34
C THR A 34 -7.67 1.57 -11.02
N VAL A 35 -8.35 1.26 -9.93
CA VAL A 35 -9.47 2.05 -9.40
C VAL A 35 -9.01 2.76 -8.15
N VAL A 36 -9.37 4.03 -8.01
CA VAL A 36 -9.24 4.80 -6.79
C VAL A 36 -10.63 5.06 -6.22
N VAL A 37 -10.81 4.78 -4.93
CA VAL A 37 -12.05 5.03 -4.18
C VAL A 37 -11.78 5.96 -3.00
N ALA A 38 -12.83 6.59 -2.49
CA ALA A 38 -12.75 7.36 -1.26
C ALA A 38 -12.65 6.41 -0.05
N PRO A 39 -12.00 6.82 1.05
CA PRO A 39 -11.86 5.97 2.24
C PRO A 39 -13.19 5.51 2.82
N ALA A 40 -14.19 6.40 2.88
CA ALA A 40 -15.54 6.07 3.36
C ALA A 40 -16.29 5.04 2.49
N ASP A 41 -15.90 4.90 1.22
CA ASP A 41 -16.53 3.99 0.26
C ASP A 41 -15.73 2.70 0.08
N TYR A 42 -14.60 2.54 0.76
CA TYR A 42 -13.64 1.48 0.50
C TYR A 42 -14.23 0.09 0.72
N LEU A 43 -14.85 -0.15 1.88
CA LEU A 43 -15.47 -1.44 2.20
C LEU A 43 -16.65 -1.75 1.26
N ALA A 44 -17.46 -0.75 0.93
CA ALA A 44 -18.60 -0.91 0.02
C ALA A 44 -18.14 -1.26 -1.40
N ALA A 45 -17.13 -0.55 -1.91
CA ALA A 45 -16.53 -0.83 -3.22
C ALA A 45 -15.87 -2.22 -3.26
N ALA A 46 -15.13 -2.59 -2.21
CA ALA A 46 -14.51 -3.90 -2.08
C ALA A 46 -15.56 -5.03 -2.10
N ARG A 47 -16.68 -4.86 -1.41
CA ARG A 47 -17.80 -5.81 -1.43
C ARG A 47 -18.39 -5.96 -2.82
N LEU A 48 -18.68 -4.86 -3.51
CA LEU A 48 -19.22 -4.89 -4.88
C LEU A 48 -18.27 -5.57 -5.85
N LEU A 49 -16.97 -5.30 -5.75
CA LEU A 49 -15.95 -5.97 -6.57
C LEU A 49 -15.93 -7.49 -6.34
N LYS A 50 -16.12 -7.93 -5.09
CA LYS A 50 -16.18 -9.36 -4.76
C LYS A 50 -17.46 -10.04 -5.24
N GLU A 51 -18.62 -9.41 -5.02
CA GLU A 51 -19.94 -10.04 -5.16
C GLU A 51 -20.56 -9.88 -6.57
N SER A 52 -20.17 -8.86 -7.34
CA SER A 52 -20.83 -8.55 -8.61
C SER A 52 -20.49 -9.57 -9.70
N PRO A 53 -21.48 -10.04 -10.49
CA PRO A 53 -21.29 -11.10 -11.50
C PRO A 53 -20.24 -10.78 -12.58
N GLY A 54 -20.01 -9.50 -12.91
CA GLY A 54 -19.00 -9.08 -13.87
C GLY A 54 -17.59 -8.88 -13.28
N CYS A 55 -17.45 -8.92 -11.96
CA CYS A 55 -16.18 -8.66 -11.26
C CYS A 55 -15.65 -9.90 -10.55
N GLN A 56 -16.50 -10.55 -9.72
CA GLN A 56 -16.21 -11.79 -9.02
C GLN A 56 -14.77 -11.89 -8.51
N PHE A 57 -14.27 -10.87 -7.81
CA PHE A 57 -12.88 -10.88 -7.33
C PHE A 57 -12.76 -11.75 -6.07
N GLU A 58 -12.65 -13.06 -6.25
CA GLU A 58 -12.70 -14.00 -5.13
C GLU A 58 -11.44 -13.96 -4.27
N GLN A 59 -10.28 -13.67 -4.86
CA GLN A 59 -8.98 -13.71 -4.20
C GLN A 59 -8.37 -12.31 -4.02
N LEU A 60 -7.92 -12.01 -2.80
CA LEU A 60 -7.00 -10.92 -2.52
C LEU A 60 -5.57 -11.47 -2.55
N VAL A 61 -4.79 -10.98 -3.51
CA VAL A 61 -3.42 -11.44 -3.80
C VAL A 61 -2.42 -10.74 -2.90
N ASP A 62 -2.58 -9.43 -2.75
CA ASP A 62 -1.66 -8.57 -2.00
C ASP A 62 -2.43 -7.37 -1.46
N LEU A 63 -1.99 -6.86 -0.31
CA LEU A 63 -2.39 -5.57 0.21
C LEU A 63 -1.15 -4.88 0.78
N CYS A 64 -0.82 -3.72 0.24
CA CYS A 64 0.34 -2.96 0.66
C CYS A 64 -0.01 -1.49 0.95
N GLY A 65 0.66 -0.94 1.96
CA GLY A 65 0.71 0.50 2.19
C GLY A 65 1.72 1.16 1.27
N VAL A 66 1.48 2.42 0.92
CA VAL A 66 2.40 3.27 0.15
C VAL A 66 2.41 4.66 0.76
N ASP A 67 3.61 5.18 1.01
CA ASP A 67 3.86 6.56 1.44
C ASP A 67 4.21 7.45 0.23
N TYR A 68 3.33 8.41 -0.06
CA TYR A 68 3.41 9.34 -1.18
C TYR A 68 4.12 10.68 -0.83
N SER A 69 4.62 10.87 0.40
CA SER A 69 5.28 12.12 0.85
C SER A 69 6.38 12.64 -0.08
N GLU A 70 7.25 11.76 -0.58
CA GLU A 70 8.31 12.13 -1.53
C GLU A 70 7.99 11.76 -2.98
N TYR A 71 6.74 11.39 -3.28
CA TYR A 71 6.36 10.92 -4.61
C TYR A 71 6.60 12.01 -5.67
N ARG A 72 7.21 11.62 -6.79
CA ARG A 72 7.65 12.54 -7.85
C ARG A 72 8.49 13.71 -7.29
N MET A 73 9.44 13.41 -6.40
CA MET A 73 10.34 14.41 -5.81
C MET A 73 9.58 15.54 -5.09
N GLY A 74 8.46 15.20 -4.44
CA GLY A 74 7.59 16.16 -3.73
C GLY A 74 6.56 16.87 -4.62
N GLY A 75 6.42 16.48 -5.89
CA GLY A 75 5.43 17.04 -6.82
C GLY A 75 4.02 16.46 -6.68
N TYR A 76 3.69 15.83 -5.55
CA TYR A 76 2.38 15.25 -5.27
C TYR A 76 1.70 15.99 -4.13
N GLU A 77 0.53 16.57 -4.41
CA GLU A 77 -0.23 17.41 -3.47
C GLU A 77 -1.46 16.66 -2.88
N GLY A 78 -1.47 15.33 -2.95
CA GLY A 78 -2.56 14.51 -2.42
C GLY A 78 -2.25 13.89 -1.06
N PRO A 79 -3.15 13.04 -0.53
CA PRO A 79 -2.97 12.42 0.79
C PRO A 79 -1.74 11.52 0.84
N ARG A 80 -1.03 11.52 1.98
CA ARG A 80 0.26 10.85 2.13
C ARG A 80 0.16 9.33 2.02
N PHE A 81 -0.83 8.73 2.68
CA PHE A 81 -0.91 7.28 2.78
C PHE A 81 -1.94 6.70 1.82
N CYS A 82 -1.53 5.66 1.09
CA CYS A 82 -2.40 4.89 0.21
C CYS A 82 -2.32 3.41 0.57
N VAL A 83 -3.47 2.75 0.67
CA VAL A 83 -3.56 1.29 0.68
C VAL A 83 -3.89 0.82 -0.72
N VAL A 84 -3.11 -0.14 -1.21
CA VAL A 84 -3.27 -0.74 -2.52
C VAL A 84 -3.60 -2.21 -2.32
N SER A 85 -4.75 -2.64 -2.82
CA SER A 85 -5.19 -4.04 -2.80
C SER A 85 -5.18 -4.59 -4.22
N HIS A 86 -4.51 -5.72 -4.42
CA HIS A 86 -4.50 -6.45 -5.67
C HIS A 86 -5.49 -7.60 -5.61
N LEU A 87 -6.47 -7.55 -6.49
CA LEU A 87 -7.56 -8.50 -6.54
C LEU A 87 -7.46 -9.35 -7.80
N LEU A 88 -7.76 -10.63 -7.65
CA LEU A 88 -7.80 -11.62 -8.72
C LEU A 88 -9.16 -12.31 -8.71
N SER A 89 -9.80 -12.32 -9.87
CA SER A 89 -10.93 -13.20 -10.14
C SER A 89 -10.41 -14.44 -10.85
N VAL A 90 -10.60 -15.60 -10.24
CA VAL A 90 -10.23 -16.89 -10.83
C VAL A 90 -11.27 -17.32 -11.85
N SER A 91 -12.56 -17.05 -11.58
CA SER A 91 -13.67 -17.42 -12.47
C SER A 91 -13.63 -16.70 -13.81
N LEU A 92 -13.27 -15.40 -13.79
CA LEU A 92 -13.23 -14.55 -14.97
C LEU A 92 -11.79 -14.27 -15.46
N ASN A 93 -10.77 -14.84 -14.78
CA ASN A 93 -9.34 -14.67 -15.08
C ASN A 93 -8.91 -13.20 -15.27
N GLN A 94 -9.40 -12.32 -14.40
CA GLN A 94 -9.19 -10.87 -14.47
C GLN A 94 -8.55 -10.34 -13.19
N ARG A 95 -7.80 -9.24 -13.31
CA ARG A 95 -7.09 -8.59 -12.20
C ARG A 95 -7.43 -7.12 -12.14
N VAL A 96 -7.65 -6.62 -10.93
CA VAL A 96 -7.85 -5.19 -10.69
C VAL A 96 -7.03 -4.74 -9.48
N ARG A 97 -6.56 -3.50 -9.54
CA ARG A 97 -5.89 -2.84 -8.42
C ARG A 97 -6.84 -1.83 -7.80
N LEU A 98 -7.24 -2.05 -6.56
CA LEU A 98 -8.05 -1.12 -5.78
C LEU A 98 -7.11 -0.25 -4.94
N LYS A 99 -7.24 1.07 -5.05
CA LYS A 99 -6.48 2.03 -4.26
C LYS A 99 -7.42 2.88 -3.42
N VAL A 100 -7.03 3.07 -2.17
CA VAL A 100 -7.70 3.99 -1.26
C VAL A 100 -6.64 4.89 -0.63
N PHE A 101 -6.94 6.17 -0.55
CA PHE A 101 -6.10 7.14 0.13
C PHE A 101 -6.70 7.42 1.51
N ALA A 102 -5.87 7.38 2.54
CA ALA A 102 -6.29 7.78 3.88
C ALA A 102 -6.65 9.28 3.87
N ALA A 103 -7.64 9.68 4.66
CA ALA A 103 -8.07 11.08 4.71
C ALA A 103 -7.14 11.97 5.54
N ASP A 104 -6.50 11.38 6.55
CA ASP A 104 -5.63 12.06 7.51
C ASP A 104 -4.21 11.50 7.40
N ASP A 105 -3.23 12.38 7.46
CA ASP A 105 -1.81 12.07 7.39
C ASP A 105 -1.19 11.77 8.77
N ASP A 106 -1.77 12.29 9.86
CA ASP A 106 -1.28 12.05 11.22
C ASP A 106 -1.75 10.67 11.72
N VAL A 107 -3.04 10.38 11.53
CA VAL A 107 -3.65 9.09 11.87
C VAL A 107 -4.34 8.52 10.64
N PRO A 108 -3.60 7.84 9.74
CA PRO A 108 -4.21 7.25 8.55
C PRO A 108 -5.12 6.09 8.91
N VAL A 109 -6.44 6.31 8.84
CA VAL A 109 -7.48 5.30 9.10
C VAL A 109 -8.15 4.88 7.80
N VAL A 110 -8.34 3.56 7.62
CA VAL A 110 -9.03 2.93 6.48
C VAL A 110 -9.88 1.76 7.01
N ASP A 111 -11.00 1.43 6.36
CA ASP A 111 -11.78 0.23 6.73
C ASP A 111 -11.01 -1.08 6.47
N SER A 112 -11.15 -2.06 7.37
CA SER A 112 -10.64 -3.41 7.18
C SER A 112 -11.47 -4.18 6.14
N VAL A 113 -10.80 -4.93 5.26
CA VAL A 113 -11.42 -5.85 4.29
C VAL A 113 -11.30 -7.31 4.72
N THR A 114 -10.83 -7.59 5.94
CA THR A 114 -10.74 -8.94 6.50
C THR A 114 -12.07 -9.70 6.49
N GLY A 115 -13.20 -9.01 6.70
CA GLY A 115 -14.53 -9.61 6.61
C GLY A 115 -14.93 -10.09 5.21
N LEU A 116 -14.26 -9.61 4.15
CA LEU A 116 -14.47 -10.01 2.76
C LEU A 116 -13.44 -11.04 2.30
N TRP A 117 -12.17 -10.83 2.67
CA TRP A 117 -11.07 -11.76 2.38
C TRP A 117 -10.27 -12.03 3.64
N ASN A 118 -10.36 -13.26 4.15
CA ASN A 118 -9.61 -13.68 5.35
C ASN A 118 -8.08 -13.54 5.17
N SER A 119 -7.57 -13.60 3.94
CA SER A 119 -6.14 -13.40 3.65
C SER A 119 -5.67 -11.98 3.98
N ALA A 120 -6.55 -10.98 4.00
CA ALA A 120 -6.19 -9.60 4.26
C ALA A 120 -5.66 -9.37 5.69
N ASN A 121 -5.95 -10.26 6.65
CA ASN A 121 -5.57 -10.06 8.06
C ASN A 121 -4.06 -9.83 8.22
N TRP A 122 -3.23 -10.66 7.59
CA TRP A 122 -1.78 -10.54 7.72
C TRP A 122 -1.25 -9.30 7.00
N PHE A 123 -1.79 -8.99 5.81
CA PHE A 123 -1.37 -7.84 5.03
C PHE A 123 -1.78 -6.51 5.67
N GLU A 124 -2.98 -6.43 6.27
CA GLU A 124 -3.41 -5.25 7.03
C GLU A 124 -2.53 -5.03 8.26
N ARG A 125 -2.14 -6.10 8.96
CA ARG A 125 -1.18 -6.02 10.07
C ARG A 125 0.22 -5.60 9.60
N GLU A 126 0.67 -6.07 8.46
CA GLU A 126 1.93 -5.64 7.85
C GLU A 126 1.90 -4.15 7.47
N ALA A 127 0.84 -3.69 6.82
CA ALA A 127 0.65 -2.29 6.47
C ALA A 127 0.57 -1.39 7.72
N PHE A 128 -0.06 -1.86 8.80
CA PHE A 128 -0.05 -1.19 10.10
C PHE A 128 1.36 -1.11 10.69
N ASP A 129 2.12 -2.21 10.67
CA ASP A 129 3.45 -2.25 11.27
C ASP A 129 4.45 -1.35 10.52
N LEU A 130 4.45 -1.42 9.19
CA LEU A 130 5.43 -0.77 8.32
C LEU A 130 5.10 0.69 8.00
N TYR A 131 3.82 1.03 7.84
CA TYR A 131 3.37 2.37 7.46
C TYR A 131 2.52 3.05 8.53
N GLY A 132 2.05 2.34 9.56
CA GLY A 132 1.20 2.90 10.60
C GLY A 132 -0.24 3.19 10.17
N ILE A 133 -0.71 2.52 9.12
CA ILE A 133 -2.09 2.63 8.65
C ILE A 133 -2.99 1.81 9.57
N VAL A 134 -3.98 2.45 10.18
CA VAL A 134 -4.92 1.82 11.10
C VAL A 134 -6.12 1.31 10.32
N PHE A 135 -6.43 0.01 10.49
CA PHE A 135 -7.57 -0.62 9.84
C PHE A 135 -8.75 -0.74 10.81
N GLU A 136 -9.82 0.02 10.57
CA GLU A 136 -11.03 -0.01 11.39
C GLU A 136 -11.83 -1.30 11.15
N GLY A 137 -12.26 -1.96 12.22
CA GLY A 137 -12.95 -3.26 12.14
C GLY A 137 -12.04 -4.49 12.07
N HIS A 138 -10.71 -4.33 12.11
CA HIS A 138 -9.78 -5.44 12.21
C HIS A 138 -9.80 -6.08 13.63
N ALA A 139 -9.84 -7.41 13.71
CA ALA A 139 -10.00 -8.13 14.98
C ALA A 139 -8.74 -8.15 15.89
N ASP A 140 -7.54 -8.23 15.31
CA ASP A 140 -6.26 -8.29 16.06
C ASP A 140 -5.18 -7.43 15.36
N LEU A 141 -5.33 -6.10 15.43
CA LEU A 141 -4.37 -5.20 14.80
C LEU A 141 -3.15 -4.98 15.71
N ARG A 142 -2.08 -5.72 15.44
CA ARG A 142 -0.79 -5.60 16.14
C ARG A 142 0.37 -5.84 15.18
N ARG A 143 1.54 -5.36 15.57
CA ARG A 143 2.82 -5.53 14.86
C ARG A 143 3.09 -7.01 14.55
N ILE A 144 3.80 -7.27 13.45
CA ILE A 144 4.06 -8.63 12.97
C ILE A 144 5.49 -8.83 12.45
N LEU A 145 6.10 -7.81 11.86
CA LEU A 145 7.46 -7.87 11.30
C LEU A 145 8.49 -7.21 12.21
N THR A 146 8.13 -6.11 12.85
CA THR A 146 9.05 -5.37 13.73
C THR A 146 9.15 -6.00 15.10
N ASP A 147 10.23 -5.66 15.81
CA ASP A 147 10.45 -6.11 17.18
C ASP A 147 9.37 -5.56 18.14
N TYR A 148 9.14 -6.26 19.25
CA TYR A 148 8.06 -5.96 20.19
C TYR A 148 8.13 -4.54 20.77
N GLY A 149 9.34 -4.03 20.99
CA GLY A 149 9.60 -2.69 21.52
C GLY A 149 9.87 -1.63 20.45
N PHE A 150 9.65 -1.93 19.17
CA PHE A 150 10.01 -1.04 18.09
C PHE A 150 9.16 0.24 18.09
N VAL A 151 9.84 1.40 18.07
CA VAL A 151 9.21 2.73 18.05
C VAL A 151 9.31 3.29 16.64
N GLY A 152 8.15 3.54 16.02
CA GLY A 152 8.05 4.07 14.66
C GLY A 152 7.53 3.05 13.63
N HIS A 153 7.62 3.45 12.37
CA HIS A 153 7.13 2.73 11.19
C HIS A 153 8.20 2.77 10.09
N PRO A 154 8.92 1.65 9.84
CA PRO A 154 10.16 1.65 9.05
C PRO A 154 10.05 2.11 7.60
N PHE A 155 8.91 1.91 6.94
CA PHE A 155 8.77 2.17 5.49
C PHE A 155 8.23 3.56 5.16
N ARG A 156 7.97 4.38 6.19
CA ARG A 156 7.70 5.79 5.97
C ARG A 156 8.97 6.52 5.54
N LYS A 157 8.84 7.53 4.66
CA LYS A 157 10.00 8.23 4.10
C LYS A 157 10.75 9.12 5.09
N ASP A 158 10.11 9.48 6.19
CA ASP A 158 10.71 10.19 7.32
C ASP A 158 11.53 9.29 8.25
N PHE A 159 11.42 7.96 8.13
CA PHE A 159 12.18 7.03 8.97
C PHE A 159 13.60 6.81 8.41
N PRO A 160 14.66 6.97 9.23
CA PRO A 160 16.03 6.81 8.75
C PRO A 160 16.34 5.34 8.44
N THR A 161 17.13 5.10 7.39
CA THR A 161 17.51 3.75 6.93
C THR A 161 18.21 2.91 8.00
N GLU A 162 19.01 3.56 8.85
CA GLU A 162 19.74 2.92 9.97
C GLU A 162 18.87 2.70 11.21
N GLY A 163 17.69 3.32 11.26
CA GLY A 163 16.84 3.35 12.44
C GLY A 163 17.39 4.23 13.56
N HIS A 164 16.75 4.16 14.73
CA HIS A 164 17.14 4.96 15.90
C HIS A 164 17.89 4.16 16.96
N VAL A 165 17.74 2.83 16.97
CA VAL A 165 18.29 1.96 18.00
C VAL A 165 19.04 0.77 17.38
N GLU A 166 20.16 0.41 17.98
CA GLU A 166 20.93 -0.79 17.69
C GLU A 166 20.96 -1.70 18.93
N MET A 167 21.05 -3.01 18.70
CA MET A 167 21.15 -4.01 19.77
C MET A 167 22.61 -4.42 19.98
N ARG A 168 23.06 -4.45 21.24
CA ARG A 168 24.34 -5.08 21.61
C ARG A 168 24.21 -5.98 22.82
N TYR A 169 25.07 -6.99 22.91
CA TYR A 169 25.18 -7.81 24.11
C TYR A 169 26.03 -7.09 25.17
N ASP A 170 25.49 -6.98 26.39
CA ASP A 170 26.19 -6.44 27.56
C ASP A 170 26.68 -7.60 28.44
N PRO A 171 28.00 -7.85 28.55
CA PRO A 171 28.55 -8.95 29.33
C PRO A 171 28.37 -8.78 30.85
N GLU A 172 28.28 -7.55 31.36
CA GLU A 172 28.09 -7.28 32.79
C GLU A 172 26.63 -7.57 33.19
N ARG A 173 25.69 -7.11 32.36
CA ARG A 173 24.25 -7.31 32.59
C ARG A 173 23.75 -8.67 32.10
N ARG A 174 24.58 -9.42 31.37
CA ARG A 174 24.29 -10.72 30.74
C ARG A 174 22.99 -10.71 29.93
N ARG A 175 22.73 -9.62 29.19
CA ARG A 175 21.51 -9.43 28.39
C ARG A 175 21.79 -8.59 27.14
N VAL A 176 20.90 -8.69 26.16
CA VAL A 176 20.86 -7.76 25.03
C VAL A 176 20.27 -6.43 25.48
N ILE A 177 20.92 -5.34 25.14
CA ILE A 177 20.46 -3.97 25.42
C ILE A 177 20.28 -3.19 24.13
N TYR A 178 19.35 -2.25 24.16
CA TYR A 178 19.12 -1.26 23.11
C TYR A 178 19.93 -0.01 23.43
N GLN A 179 20.66 0.50 22.44
CA GLN A 179 21.34 1.79 22.52
C GLN A 179 21.09 2.58 21.24
N THR A 180 21.34 3.89 21.27
CA THR A 180 21.25 4.73 20.07
C THR A 180 22.26 4.25 19.02
N VAL A 181 21.86 4.27 17.75
CA VAL A 181 22.73 3.90 16.62
C VAL A 181 24.03 4.72 16.67
N THR A 182 25.16 4.02 16.50
CA THR A 182 26.51 4.61 16.48
C THR A 182 27.11 4.70 15.08
N ILE A 183 26.41 4.17 14.07
CA ILE A 183 26.86 4.12 12.68
C ILE A 183 26.88 5.53 12.09
N GLU A 184 28.01 5.94 11.51
CA GLU A 184 28.11 7.18 10.76
C GLU A 184 27.74 6.93 9.28
N PRO A 185 26.77 7.68 8.72
CA PRO A 185 26.39 7.53 7.33
C PRO A 185 27.54 7.95 6.41
N ARG A 186 28.05 6.99 5.62
CA ARG A 186 29.02 7.25 4.55
C ARG A 186 28.28 7.44 3.23
N GLU A 187 27.95 8.68 2.89
CA GLU A 187 27.43 9.01 1.56
C GLU A 187 28.59 9.06 0.54
N ILE A 188 28.82 7.94 -0.16
CA ILE A 188 29.89 7.83 -1.17
C ILE A 188 29.45 8.38 -2.53
N ILE A 189 28.14 8.52 -2.75
CA ILE A 189 27.55 8.92 -4.03
C ILE A 189 26.88 10.30 -3.91
N PRO A 190 27.29 11.30 -4.72
CA PRO A 190 26.62 12.59 -4.74
C PRO A 190 25.19 12.45 -5.27
N ARG A 191 24.24 13.16 -4.67
CA ARG A 191 22.85 13.22 -5.14
C ARG A 191 22.80 13.82 -6.55
N VAL A 192 22.60 12.98 -7.57
CA VAL A 192 22.45 13.44 -8.95
C VAL A 192 21.01 13.87 -9.18
N ILE A 193 20.77 15.18 -9.23
CA ILE A 193 19.50 15.75 -9.70
C ILE A 193 19.52 15.65 -11.23
N ARG A 194 18.69 14.78 -11.81
CA ARG A 194 18.52 14.70 -13.26
C ARG A 194 17.51 15.76 -13.68
N GLU A 195 17.92 16.69 -14.54
CA GLU A 195 17.01 17.65 -15.17
C GLU A 195 15.98 16.93 -16.06
N ASP A 196 14.83 17.56 -16.29
CA ASP A 196 13.72 17.01 -17.09
C ASP A 196 14.11 16.58 -18.53
N LYS A 197 15.28 16.98 -19.02
CA LYS A 197 15.82 16.67 -20.35
C LYS A 197 17.09 15.80 -20.33
N TYR A 198 17.42 15.20 -19.20
CA TYR A 198 18.61 14.36 -19.06
C TYR A 198 18.48 13.09 -19.93
N GLY A 199 19.14 13.08 -21.08
CA GLY A 199 19.12 11.97 -22.05
C GLY A 199 18.67 12.31 -23.46
N GLY A 200 18.24 13.56 -23.73
CA GLY A 200 18.07 14.07 -25.10
C GLY A 200 17.01 13.38 -25.96
N LEU A 201 16.06 12.65 -25.37
CA LEU A 201 14.92 12.11 -26.12
C LEU A 201 13.86 13.22 -26.24
N GLN A 202 13.81 13.85 -27.43
CA GLN A 202 12.69 14.65 -27.90
C GLN A 202 11.46 13.79 -28.17
#